data_AF-A0A7C6A573-F1
#
_entry.id   AF-A0A7C6A573-F1
#
_cell.length_a   1.000
_cell.length_b   1.000
_cell.length_c   1.000
_cell.angle_alpha   90.00
_cell.angle_beta   90.00
_cell.angle_gamma   90.00
#
_symmetry.space_group_name_H-M   'P 1'
#
loop_
_entity.id
_entity.type
_entity.pdbx_description
1 polymer ?
#
loop_
_entity_poly.entity_id
_entity_poly.type
_entity_poly.pdbx_seq_one_letter_code
_entity_poly.pdbx_strand_id
1 'polypeptide(L)'
;MPRSSNGGPRPGPIPRALSGFGSQQPKPHRVRIFNQEEAMQERTSSLRIADAESPQHFCELGVLLLDGSGSMLAKTSDQVTKAEATAKATRELFDRFKNRSRIPRNFRFALITYDHQPTPIIDPPVAAKQLDEHGDYNPVHGHGGGTRIWKALEEAERIVGQFLAGAPKDGIPYRAVILLMTDGLCNQPDRTRDTARRIKERFGSSVTIAGAFFSSGDSFEQAGAQLLREIVDDPELYFATVTTGDQLRDFFTRSLSTASGVIVV
;
A
#
# COMPACT_ATOMS: atom_id res chain seq x y z
N MET A 1 37.05 -42.40 -17.50
CA MET A 1 38.39 -41.94 -17.06
C MET A 1 38.17 -40.81 -16.04
N PRO A 2 38.50 -41.04 -14.75
CA PRO A 2 38.15 -40.14 -13.64
C PRO A 2 39.30 -39.19 -13.30
N ARG A 3 39.01 -38.00 -12.75
CA ARG A 3 39.90 -37.34 -11.78
C ARG A 3 39.08 -36.60 -10.73
N SER A 4 39.20 -37.11 -9.50
CA SER A 4 38.84 -36.45 -8.25
C SER A 4 39.93 -35.46 -7.86
N SER A 5 39.60 -34.38 -7.17
CA SER A 5 40.50 -33.83 -6.15
C SER A 5 39.72 -33.09 -5.06
N ASN A 6 39.73 -33.69 -3.88
CA ASN A 6 39.38 -33.14 -2.58
C ASN A 6 40.29 -31.94 -2.23
N GLY A 7 39.73 -30.93 -1.56
CA GLY A 7 40.46 -29.88 -0.86
C GLY A 7 39.73 -29.49 0.42
N GLY A 8 40.18 -30.02 1.56
CA GLY A 8 39.62 -29.74 2.89
C GLY A 8 40.05 -28.37 3.47
N PRO A 9 39.45 -27.96 4.61
CA PRO A 9 39.56 -26.61 5.15
C PRO A 9 40.76 -26.44 6.10
N ARG A 10 41.32 -25.21 6.15
CA ARG A 10 42.37 -24.81 7.11
C ARG A 10 41.77 -23.89 8.19
N PRO A 11 41.97 -24.17 9.49
CA PRO A 11 41.70 -23.23 10.57
C PRO A 11 42.97 -22.43 10.93
N GLY A 12 42.78 -21.18 11.36
CA GLY A 12 43.83 -20.29 11.87
C GLY A 12 43.29 -19.37 12.97
N PRO A 13 44.16 -18.82 13.83
CA PRO A 13 43.94 -18.80 15.28
C PRO A 13 43.42 -17.47 15.89
N ILE A 14 42.83 -17.60 17.07
CA ILE A 14 42.52 -16.57 18.10
C ILE A 14 43.61 -16.68 19.20
N PRO A 15 43.78 -15.80 20.22
CA PRO A 15 43.69 -14.34 20.39
C PRO A 15 45.04 -13.73 20.89
N ARG A 16 45.10 -12.41 21.13
CA ARG A 16 45.93 -11.86 22.24
C ARG A 16 45.37 -10.54 22.77
N ALA A 17 44.97 -10.57 24.04
CA ALA A 17 44.75 -9.40 24.88
C ALA A 17 46.09 -8.95 25.49
N LEU A 18 46.34 -7.65 25.59
CA LEU A 18 47.28 -7.09 26.55
C LEU A 18 46.76 -5.75 27.10
N SER A 19 46.76 -5.74 28.43
CA SER A 19 46.53 -4.68 29.40
C SER A 19 47.51 -3.51 29.28
N GLY A 20 47.05 -2.30 29.61
CA GLY A 20 47.89 -1.13 29.84
C GLY A 20 47.28 -0.21 30.91
N PHE A 21 47.70 -0.43 32.16
CA PHE A 21 47.50 0.47 33.30
C PHE A 21 48.22 1.81 33.03
N GLY A 22 47.54 2.94 33.25
CA GLY A 22 48.10 4.28 33.18
C GLY A 22 47.58 5.14 34.32
N SER A 23 48.48 5.44 35.26
CA SER A 23 48.30 6.12 36.54
C SER A 23 47.79 7.56 36.45
N GLN A 24 46.90 7.89 37.39
CA GLN A 24 46.43 9.23 37.72
C GLN A 24 47.56 10.16 38.20
N GLN A 25 47.54 11.42 37.73
CA GLN A 25 48.13 12.55 38.44
C GLN A 25 47.04 13.62 38.67
N PRO A 26 46.87 14.14 39.90
CA PRO A 26 45.89 15.18 40.18
C PRO A 26 46.40 16.56 39.73
N LYS A 27 45.59 17.26 38.93
CA LYS A 27 45.83 18.67 38.54
C LYS A 27 45.23 19.63 39.58
N PRO A 28 45.86 20.79 39.83
CA PRO A 28 45.53 21.70 40.93
C PRO A 28 44.23 22.48 40.68
N HIS A 29 43.50 22.70 41.78
CA HIS A 29 42.33 23.56 41.86
C HIS A 29 42.64 24.99 41.41
N ARG A 30 41.92 25.45 40.38
CA ARG A 30 41.83 26.86 40.00
C ARG A 30 40.39 27.31 40.24
N VAL A 31 40.19 28.04 41.33
CA VAL A 31 38.93 28.71 41.65
C VAL A 31 38.68 29.76 40.57
N ARG A 32 37.63 29.56 39.77
CA ARG A 32 37.05 30.59 38.89
C ARG A 32 35.83 31.17 39.61
N ILE A 33 35.94 32.44 39.97
CA ILE A 33 34.81 33.34 40.20
C ILE A 33 34.49 34.00 38.84
N PHE A 34 33.27 34.54 38.67
CA PHE A 34 32.60 35.07 37.45
C PHE A 34 31.80 33.99 36.69
N ASN A 35 30.49 34.09 36.41
CA ASN A 35 29.55 35.22 36.43
C ASN A 35 28.10 34.73 36.68
N GLN A 36 27.31 35.49 37.45
CA GLN A 36 25.89 35.21 37.77
C GLN A 36 24.89 35.61 36.65
N GLU A 37 25.33 35.77 35.40
CA GLU A 37 24.45 36.18 34.29
C GLU A 37 23.97 35.03 33.39
N GLU A 38 24.53 33.81 33.51
CA GLU A 38 24.05 32.64 32.74
C GLU A 38 22.79 31.99 33.34
N ALA A 39 22.37 32.36 34.55
CA ALA A 39 21.22 31.77 35.23
C ALA A 39 19.85 32.28 34.74
N MET A 40 19.83 33.19 33.75
CA MET A 40 18.60 33.80 33.24
C MET A 40 18.39 33.59 31.73
N GLN A 41 18.98 32.53 31.17
CA GLN A 41 18.74 32.08 29.78
C GLN A 41 18.27 30.62 29.65
N GLU A 42 17.99 29.94 30.77
CA GLU A 42 17.49 28.56 30.80
C GLU A 42 16.05 28.41 31.34
N ARG A 43 15.25 29.48 31.32
CA ARG A 43 13.81 29.44 31.72
C ARG A 43 12.82 29.76 30.61
N THR A 44 13.24 29.60 29.37
CA THR A 44 12.34 29.32 28.25
C THR A 44 12.56 27.89 27.80
N SER A 45 12.53 26.95 28.75
CA SER A 45 12.07 25.59 28.50
C SER A 45 10.60 25.71 28.08
N SER A 46 10.44 26.05 26.79
CA SER A 46 9.19 25.97 26.07
C SER A 46 8.55 24.65 26.44
N LEU A 47 7.36 24.73 27.04
CA LEU A 47 6.42 23.63 27.05
C LEU A 47 6.28 23.19 25.60
N ARG A 48 7.07 22.20 25.19
CA ARG A 48 6.78 21.38 24.03
C ARG A 48 5.50 20.66 24.42
N ILE A 49 4.38 21.30 24.14
CA ILE A 49 3.11 20.61 24.01
C ILE A 49 3.46 19.49 23.03
N ALA A 50 3.56 18.26 23.54
CA ALA A 50 3.72 17.10 22.67
C ALA A 50 2.62 17.24 21.63
N ASP A 51 2.98 17.24 20.34
CA ASP A 51 2.02 17.36 19.25
C ASP A 51 0.89 16.39 19.56
N ALA A 52 -0.23 16.94 20.02
CA ALA A 52 -1.35 16.13 20.43
C ALA A 52 -1.82 15.49 19.13
N GLU A 53 -1.54 14.19 18.97
CA GLU A 53 -2.00 13.47 17.80
C GLU A 53 -3.50 13.72 17.72
N SER A 54 -3.95 14.24 16.58
CA SER A 54 -5.35 14.60 16.43
C SER A 54 -6.26 13.40 16.71
N PRO A 55 -7.56 13.55 16.97
CA PRO A 55 -8.44 12.39 17.13
C PRO A 55 -8.59 11.64 15.79
N GLN A 56 -8.61 10.31 15.80
CA GLN A 56 -9.04 9.55 14.64
C GLN A 56 -10.57 9.74 14.50
N HIS A 57 -11.04 10.10 13.31
CA HIS A 57 -12.47 10.36 13.07
C HIS A 57 -13.15 9.24 12.27
N PHE A 58 -12.38 8.42 11.55
CA PHE A 58 -12.83 7.25 10.80
C PHE A 58 -11.65 6.29 10.57
N CYS A 59 -11.96 5.05 10.20
CA CYS A 59 -10.99 4.09 9.70
C CYS A 59 -11.44 3.58 8.33
N GLU A 60 -10.67 3.89 7.29
CA GLU A 60 -10.93 3.45 5.94
C GLU A 60 -9.88 2.43 5.48
N LEU A 61 -10.33 1.33 4.92
CA LEU A 61 -9.50 0.30 4.30
C LEU A 61 -9.51 0.46 2.77
N GLY A 62 -8.36 0.72 2.16
CA GLY A 62 -8.17 0.55 0.71
C GLY A 62 -7.73 -0.87 0.38
N VAL A 63 -8.51 -1.61 -0.41
CA VAL A 63 -8.14 -2.94 -0.93
C VAL A 63 -7.81 -2.82 -2.41
N LEU A 64 -6.54 -2.91 -2.78
CA LEU A 64 -6.11 -2.85 -4.17
C LEU A 64 -6.18 -4.24 -4.80
N LEU A 65 -6.92 -4.39 -5.90
CA LEU A 65 -6.95 -5.60 -6.72
C LEU A 65 -6.27 -5.31 -8.05
N LEU A 66 -5.08 -5.86 -8.25
CA LEU A 66 -4.24 -5.56 -9.40
C LEU A 66 -4.16 -6.77 -10.34
N ASP A 67 -4.62 -6.58 -11.59
CA ASP A 67 -4.55 -7.61 -12.62
C ASP A 67 -3.09 -7.94 -12.96
N GLY A 68 -2.75 -9.22 -12.88
CA GLY A 68 -1.47 -9.82 -13.16
C GLY A 68 -1.46 -10.71 -14.40
N SER A 69 -2.49 -10.62 -15.23
CA SER A 69 -2.59 -11.38 -16.47
C SER A 69 -1.51 -11.01 -17.48
N GLY A 70 -1.27 -11.90 -18.46
CA GLY A 70 -0.21 -11.72 -19.45
C GLY A 70 -0.33 -10.44 -20.29
N SER A 71 -1.53 -9.89 -20.48
CA SER A 71 -1.75 -8.62 -21.20
C SER A 71 -1.10 -7.42 -20.50
N MET A 72 -0.86 -7.52 -19.19
CA MET A 72 -0.19 -6.47 -18.42
C MET A 72 1.30 -6.31 -18.78
N LEU A 73 1.88 -7.25 -19.53
CA LEU A 73 3.22 -7.12 -20.13
C LEU A 73 3.24 -6.24 -21.39
N ALA A 74 2.07 -5.87 -21.92
CA ALA A 74 1.99 -4.92 -23.02
C ALA A 74 2.54 -3.55 -22.59
N LYS A 75 3.19 -2.86 -23.53
CA LYS A 75 3.75 -1.53 -23.29
C LYS A 75 2.68 -0.45 -23.34
N THR A 76 2.82 0.56 -22.48
CA THR A 76 2.08 1.82 -22.54
C THR A 76 2.72 2.77 -23.55
N SER A 77 2.13 3.96 -23.73
CA SER A 77 2.73 5.06 -24.50
C SER A 77 4.15 5.43 -24.04
N ASP A 78 4.43 5.23 -22.76
CA ASP A 78 5.67 5.65 -22.09
C ASP A 78 6.77 4.57 -22.17
N GLN A 79 6.60 3.56 -23.04
CA GLN A 79 7.54 2.45 -23.28
C GLN A 79 7.82 1.54 -22.08
N VAL A 80 7.09 1.69 -20.97
CA VAL A 80 7.04 0.77 -19.84
C VAL A 80 5.86 -0.19 -19.99
N THR A 81 5.92 -1.36 -19.36
CA THR A 81 4.77 -2.28 -19.31
C THR A 81 3.64 -1.70 -18.46
N LYS A 82 2.39 -2.10 -18.71
CA LYS A 82 1.25 -1.74 -17.84
C LYS A 82 1.49 -2.20 -16.40
N ALA A 83 2.13 -3.36 -16.23
CA ALA A 83 2.49 -3.91 -14.93
C ALA A 83 3.50 -3.01 -14.18
N GLU A 84 4.55 -2.51 -14.86
CA GLU A 84 5.50 -1.55 -14.29
C GLU A 84 4.84 -0.21 -13.95
N ALA A 85 3.98 0.30 -14.84
CA ALA A 85 3.20 1.51 -14.61
C ALA A 85 2.28 1.37 -13.38
N THR A 86 1.65 0.20 -13.22
CA THR A 86 0.82 -0.15 -12.07
C THR A 86 1.66 -0.19 -10.79
N ALA A 87 2.81 -0.86 -10.81
CA ALA A 87 3.68 -0.94 -9.65
C ALA A 87 4.18 0.45 -9.20
N LYS A 88 4.53 1.31 -10.15
CA LYS A 88 4.87 2.72 -9.90
C LYS A 88 3.69 3.47 -9.26
N ALA A 89 2.49 3.34 -9.85
CA ALA A 89 1.28 4.00 -9.34
C ALA A 89 0.97 3.58 -7.90
N THR A 90 1.12 2.29 -7.58
CA THR A 90 0.94 1.74 -6.22
C THR A 90 1.96 2.32 -5.24
N ARG A 91 3.25 2.34 -5.58
CA ARG A 91 4.29 2.92 -4.70
C ARG A 91 4.03 4.40 -4.43
N GLU A 92 3.65 5.15 -5.46
CA GLU A 92 3.35 6.58 -5.32
C GLU A 92 2.07 6.85 -4.52
N LEU A 93 1.05 6.00 -4.67
CA LEU A 93 -0.13 6.01 -3.81
C LEU A 93 0.28 5.81 -2.34
N PHE A 94 1.10 4.79 -2.08
CA PHE A 94 1.57 4.50 -0.72
C PHE A 94 2.41 5.62 -0.14
N ASP A 95 3.35 6.21 -0.90
CA ASP A 95 4.08 7.42 -0.49
C ASP A 95 3.13 8.57 -0.15
N ARG A 96 2.11 8.82 -0.99
CA ARG A 96 1.13 9.88 -0.74
C ARG A 96 0.39 9.67 0.58
N PHE A 97 -0.11 8.46 0.83
CA PHE A 97 -0.85 8.18 2.07
C PHE A 97 0.04 8.11 3.30
N LYS A 98 1.27 7.59 3.18
CA LYS A 98 2.22 7.43 4.27
C LYS A 98 2.89 8.75 4.66
N ASN A 99 3.43 9.46 3.68
CA ASN A 99 4.36 10.57 3.89
C ASN A 99 3.72 11.95 3.62
N ARG A 100 2.64 12.04 2.84
CA ARG A 100 2.04 13.33 2.45
C ARG A 100 0.67 13.60 3.05
N SER A 101 -0.09 12.56 3.41
CA SER A 101 -1.40 12.72 4.05
C SER A 101 -1.27 13.36 5.43
N ARG A 102 -2.21 14.25 5.77
CA ARG A 102 -2.32 14.83 7.12
C ARG A 102 -3.00 13.90 8.13
N ILE A 103 -3.65 12.85 7.66
CA ILE A 103 -4.41 11.89 8.46
C ILE A 103 -4.06 10.42 8.13
N PRO A 104 -2.76 10.05 8.08
CA PRO A 104 -2.34 8.73 7.64
C PRO A 104 -2.88 7.60 8.53
N ARG A 105 -3.13 7.89 9.82
CA ARG A 105 -3.69 6.90 10.76
C ARG A 105 -5.12 6.47 10.45
N ASN A 106 -5.85 7.25 9.65
CA ASN A 106 -7.22 6.92 9.29
C ASN A 106 -7.28 5.85 8.20
N PHE A 107 -6.16 5.55 7.55
CA PHE A 107 -6.12 4.64 6.41
C PHE A 107 -5.37 3.35 6.71
N ARG A 108 -5.94 2.25 6.24
CA ARG A 108 -5.31 0.94 6.16
C ARG A 108 -5.33 0.44 4.73
N PHE A 109 -4.43 -0.45 4.40
CA PHE A 109 -4.31 -0.99 3.05
C PHE A 109 -4.12 -2.50 3.05
N ALA A 110 -4.79 -3.14 2.10
CA ALA A 110 -4.52 -4.49 1.65
C ALA A 110 -4.26 -4.46 0.14
N LEU A 111 -3.52 -5.44 -0.36
CA LEU A 111 -3.18 -5.55 -1.77
C LEU A 111 -3.23 -7.01 -2.18
N ILE A 112 -3.94 -7.27 -3.28
CA ILE A 112 -4.07 -8.57 -3.92
C ILE A 112 -3.68 -8.39 -5.38
N THR A 113 -2.75 -9.22 -5.86
CA THR A 113 -2.52 -9.40 -7.29
C THR A 113 -3.30 -10.62 -7.76
N TYR A 114 -3.77 -10.64 -9.00
CA TYR A 114 -4.58 -11.78 -9.45
C TYR A 114 -4.45 -12.07 -10.94
N ASP A 115 -4.57 -13.36 -11.27
CA ASP A 115 -4.85 -13.83 -12.61
C ASP A 115 -5.98 -14.87 -12.56
N HIS A 116 -5.65 -16.17 -12.60
CA HIS A 116 -6.54 -17.29 -12.35
C HIS A 116 -6.80 -17.54 -10.86
N GLN A 117 -5.91 -17.05 -10.00
CA GLN A 117 -6.02 -17.08 -8.54
C GLN A 117 -5.58 -15.73 -7.97
N PRO A 118 -6.21 -15.27 -6.88
CA PRO A 118 -5.74 -14.13 -6.12
C PRO A 118 -4.55 -14.53 -5.25
N THR A 119 -3.55 -13.65 -5.20
CA THR A 119 -2.38 -13.75 -4.32
C THR A 119 -2.37 -12.50 -3.42
N PRO A 120 -2.67 -12.64 -2.12
CA PRO A 120 -2.52 -11.54 -1.18
C PRO A 120 -1.04 -11.16 -1.04
N ILE A 121 -0.72 -9.90 -1.28
CA ILE A 121 0.62 -9.32 -1.09
C ILE A 121 0.70 -8.57 0.25
N ILE A 122 -0.41 -7.91 0.64
CA ILE A 122 -0.57 -7.26 1.93
C ILE A 122 -1.85 -7.81 2.57
N ASP A 123 -1.67 -8.79 3.46
CA ASP A 123 -2.72 -9.38 4.30
C ASP A 123 -2.07 -9.99 5.55
N PRO A 124 -2.43 -9.57 6.79
CA PRO A 124 -3.52 -8.66 7.15
C PRO A 124 -3.31 -7.21 6.69
N PRO A 125 -4.39 -6.39 6.62
CA PRO A 125 -4.26 -4.98 6.28
C PRO A 125 -3.35 -4.20 7.24
N VAL A 126 -2.47 -3.38 6.69
CA VAL A 126 -1.51 -2.56 7.46
C VAL A 126 -1.92 -1.09 7.49
N ALA A 127 -1.52 -0.35 8.52
CA ALA A 127 -1.76 1.09 8.58
C ALA A 127 -0.92 1.82 7.52
N ALA A 128 -1.38 2.97 7.03
CA ALA A 128 -0.64 3.73 6.00
C ALA A 128 0.81 4.06 6.41
N LYS A 129 1.06 4.35 7.69
CA LYS A 129 2.42 4.59 8.23
C LYS A 129 3.37 3.37 8.10
N GLN A 130 2.82 2.17 7.92
CA GLN A 130 3.56 0.90 7.85
C GLN A 130 3.73 0.39 6.41
N LEU A 131 3.22 1.11 5.41
CA LEU A 131 3.40 0.76 4.01
C LEU A 131 4.88 0.77 3.61
N ASP A 132 5.25 -0.12 2.69
CA ASP A 132 6.56 -0.17 2.06
C ASP A 132 6.51 0.47 0.67
N GLU A 133 6.82 1.75 0.57
CA GLU A 133 6.87 2.52 -0.67
C GLU A 133 7.96 2.04 -1.65
N HIS A 134 8.82 1.11 -1.24
CA HIS A 134 9.87 0.51 -2.07
C HIS A 134 9.60 -0.96 -2.42
N GLY A 135 8.45 -1.50 -2.00
CA GLY A 135 8.04 -2.86 -2.27
C GLY A 135 7.89 -3.17 -3.76
N ASP A 136 8.05 -4.45 -4.08
CA ASP A 136 7.76 -4.97 -5.41
C ASP A 136 6.25 -5.25 -5.54
N TYR A 137 5.55 -4.30 -6.17
CA TYR A 137 4.12 -4.36 -6.45
C TYR A 137 3.82 -4.64 -7.91
N ASN A 138 4.74 -5.28 -8.63
CA ASN A 138 4.49 -5.72 -10.00
C ASN A 138 3.46 -6.86 -10.01
N PRO A 139 2.26 -6.65 -10.58
CA PRO A 139 1.19 -7.62 -10.47
C PRO A 139 1.41 -8.88 -11.30
N VAL A 140 2.35 -8.90 -12.25
CA VAL A 140 2.63 -10.11 -13.05
C VAL A 140 3.56 -11.09 -12.34
N HIS A 141 4.21 -10.69 -11.23
CA HIS A 141 5.11 -11.57 -10.51
C HIS A 141 4.33 -12.71 -9.82
N GLY A 142 4.66 -13.96 -10.17
CA GLY A 142 3.91 -15.12 -9.71
C GLY A 142 2.60 -15.38 -10.48
N HIS A 143 2.36 -14.63 -11.56
CA HIS A 143 1.17 -14.73 -12.40
C HIS A 143 1.56 -14.93 -13.88
N GLY A 144 0.56 -15.25 -14.70
CA GLY A 144 0.71 -15.44 -16.15
C GLY A 144 -0.52 -16.04 -16.83
N GLY A 145 -1.60 -16.25 -16.07
CA GLY A 145 -2.87 -16.74 -16.56
C GLY A 145 -3.80 -15.66 -17.08
N GLY A 146 -5.06 -16.04 -17.25
CA GLY A 146 -6.17 -15.16 -17.64
C GLY A 146 -6.92 -14.55 -16.46
N THR A 147 -7.64 -13.47 -16.73
CA THR A 147 -8.27 -12.57 -15.75
C THR A 147 -9.53 -13.14 -15.09
N ARG A 148 -9.47 -13.53 -13.81
CA ARG A 148 -10.63 -13.96 -12.99
C ARG A 148 -10.97 -12.96 -11.89
N ILE A 149 -11.59 -11.85 -12.28
CA ILE A 149 -11.99 -10.75 -11.39
C ILE A 149 -12.81 -11.23 -10.19
N TRP A 150 -13.81 -12.11 -10.39
CA TRP A 150 -14.67 -12.60 -9.32
C TRP A 150 -13.93 -13.24 -8.15
N LYS A 151 -12.80 -13.93 -8.39
CA LYS A 151 -12.00 -14.50 -7.30
C LYS A 151 -11.24 -13.45 -6.50
N ALA A 152 -10.73 -12.43 -7.18
CA ALA A 152 -10.10 -11.30 -6.51
C ALA A 152 -11.12 -10.54 -5.64
N LEU A 153 -12.35 -10.39 -6.13
CA LEU A 153 -13.45 -9.83 -5.37
C LEU A 153 -13.86 -10.71 -4.17
N GLU A 154 -13.86 -12.04 -4.31
CA GLU A 154 -14.10 -12.96 -3.18
C GLU A 154 -13.03 -12.81 -2.08
N GLU A 155 -11.77 -12.68 -2.48
CA GLU A 155 -10.68 -12.46 -1.52
C GLU A 155 -10.79 -11.07 -0.86
N ALA A 156 -11.17 -10.04 -1.63
CA ALA A 156 -11.49 -8.73 -1.07
C ALA A 156 -12.66 -8.80 -0.09
N GLU A 157 -13.73 -9.53 -0.41
CA GLU A 157 -14.90 -9.75 0.44
C GLU A 157 -14.48 -10.33 1.79
N ARG A 158 -13.55 -11.30 1.78
CA ARG A 158 -12.99 -11.91 3.01
C ARG A 158 -12.23 -10.88 3.84
N ILE A 159 -11.30 -10.15 3.23
CA ILE A 159 -10.47 -9.14 3.94
C ILE A 159 -11.34 -8.02 4.51
N VAL A 160 -12.27 -7.49 3.71
CA VAL A 160 -13.21 -6.43 4.11
C VAL A 160 -14.11 -6.93 5.24
N GLY A 161 -14.65 -8.16 5.13
CA GLY A 161 -15.48 -8.74 6.18
C GLY A 161 -14.74 -8.86 7.52
N GLN A 162 -13.46 -9.29 7.49
CA GLN A 162 -12.64 -9.35 8.69
C GLN A 162 -12.35 -7.96 9.27
N PHE A 163 -12.05 -6.98 8.41
CA PHE A 163 -11.80 -5.60 8.83
C PHE A 163 -13.04 -4.96 9.49
N LEU A 164 -14.21 -5.07 8.86
CA LEU A 164 -15.45 -4.51 9.39
C LEU A 164 -15.92 -5.24 10.65
N ALA A 165 -15.69 -6.54 10.77
CA ALA A 165 -15.98 -7.29 11.99
C ALA A 165 -15.11 -6.87 13.19
N GLY A 166 -13.94 -6.27 12.92
CA GLY A 166 -13.05 -5.71 13.94
C GLY A 166 -13.45 -4.31 14.43
N ALA A 167 -14.50 -3.70 13.86
CA ALA A 167 -14.93 -2.35 14.23
C ALA A 167 -15.49 -2.31 15.68
N PRO A 168 -15.06 -1.36 16.52
CA PRO A 168 -15.67 -1.17 17.84
C PRO A 168 -17.14 -0.77 17.73
N LYS A 169 -18.01 -1.34 18.58
CA LYS A 169 -19.47 -1.12 18.53
C LYS A 169 -19.89 0.34 18.69
N ASP A 170 -19.17 1.09 19.53
CA ASP A 170 -19.40 2.53 19.80
C ASP A 170 -18.23 3.38 19.28
N GLY A 171 -17.62 2.94 18.17
CA GLY A 171 -16.41 3.53 17.63
C GLY A 171 -16.62 4.57 16.53
N ILE A 172 -15.50 4.99 15.97
CA ILE A 172 -15.47 5.74 14.72
C ILE A 172 -16.02 4.88 13.56
N PRO A 173 -16.54 5.48 12.48
CA PRO A 173 -16.98 4.74 11.31
C PRO A 173 -15.85 3.92 10.67
N TYR A 174 -16.15 2.66 10.34
CA TYR A 174 -15.28 1.78 9.55
C TYR A 174 -15.87 1.64 8.14
N ARG A 175 -15.03 1.86 7.13
CA ARG A 175 -15.40 1.77 5.70
C ARG A 175 -14.31 1.08 4.91
N ALA A 176 -14.66 0.53 3.75
CA ALA A 176 -13.68 -0.01 2.83
C ALA A 176 -13.95 0.45 1.39
N VAL A 177 -12.86 0.65 0.65
CA VAL A 177 -12.88 0.90 -0.79
C VAL A 177 -12.10 -0.21 -1.48
N ILE A 178 -12.78 -0.99 -2.32
CA ILE A 178 -12.16 -1.98 -3.19
C ILE A 178 -11.80 -1.27 -4.50
N LEU A 179 -10.50 -1.12 -4.75
CA LEU A 179 -9.93 -0.50 -5.94
C LEU A 179 -9.51 -1.61 -6.92
N LEU A 180 -10.40 -1.91 -7.87
CA LEU A 180 -10.15 -2.92 -8.89
C LEU A 180 -9.48 -2.31 -10.11
N MET A 181 -8.37 -2.90 -10.55
CA MET A 181 -7.71 -2.57 -11.81
C MET A 181 -7.63 -3.82 -12.69
N THR A 182 -7.94 -3.65 -13.98
CA THR A 182 -7.73 -4.66 -15.03
C THR A 182 -7.51 -4.00 -16.39
N ASP A 183 -6.81 -4.68 -17.27
CA ASP A 183 -6.66 -4.31 -18.68
C ASP A 183 -7.39 -5.25 -19.65
N GLY A 184 -8.07 -6.26 -19.11
CA GLY A 184 -8.53 -7.41 -19.86
C GLY A 184 -9.99 -7.79 -19.62
N LEU A 185 -10.42 -8.80 -20.37
CA LEU A 185 -11.76 -9.37 -20.27
C LEU A 185 -11.80 -10.43 -19.17
N CYS A 186 -12.77 -10.32 -18.26
CA CYS A 186 -13.06 -11.43 -17.38
C CYS A 186 -13.73 -12.56 -18.18
N ASN A 187 -13.18 -13.77 -18.08
CA ASN A 187 -13.75 -14.96 -18.73
C ASN A 187 -15.07 -15.45 -18.10
N GLN A 188 -15.49 -14.86 -16.98
CA GLN A 188 -16.74 -15.18 -16.28
C GLN A 188 -17.42 -13.88 -15.81
N PRO A 189 -17.94 -13.06 -16.73
CA PRO A 189 -18.48 -11.74 -16.41
C PRO A 189 -19.71 -11.83 -15.50
N ASP A 190 -20.57 -12.84 -15.66
CA ASP A 190 -21.77 -13.01 -14.81
C ASP A 190 -21.40 -13.31 -13.36
N ARG A 191 -20.41 -14.18 -13.12
CA ARG A 191 -19.91 -14.42 -11.76
C ARG A 191 -19.30 -13.18 -11.13
N THR A 192 -18.63 -12.35 -11.94
CA THR A 192 -18.07 -11.07 -11.48
C THR A 192 -19.18 -10.12 -11.05
N ARG A 193 -20.26 -10.01 -11.84
CA ARG A 193 -21.45 -9.23 -11.48
C ARG A 193 -22.11 -9.74 -10.20
N ASP A 194 -22.32 -11.05 -10.10
CA ASP A 194 -22.96 -11.66 -8.93
C ASP A 194 -22.12 -11.47 -7.66
N THR A 195 -20.79 -11.59 -7.77
CA THR A 195 -19.87 -11.36 -6.64
C THR A 195 -19.87 -9.89 -6.21
N ALA A 196 -19.81 -8.95 -7.16
CA ALA A 196 -19.86 -7.53 -6.84
C ALA A 196 -21.21 -7.14 -6.21
N ARG A 197 -22.32 -7.66 -6.74
CA ARG A 197 -23.67 -7.48 -6.16
C ARG A 197 -23.72 -8.01 -4.73
N ARG A 198 -23.22 -9.22 -4.50
CA ARG A 198 -23.15 -9.84 -3.17
C ARG A 198 -22.37 -8.98 -2.17
N ILE A 199 -21.22 -8.43 -2.56
CA ILE A 199 -20.42 -7.53 -1.70
C ILE A 199 -21.23 -6.29 -1.31
N LYS A 200 -21.86 -5.64 -2.29
CA LYS A 200 -22.69 -4.44 -2.06
C LYS A 200 -23.90 -4.73 -1.17
N GLU A 201 -24.59 -5.85 -1.40
CA GLU A 201 -25.74 -6.28 -0.59
C GLU A 201 -25.32 -6.62 0.84
N ARG A 202 -24.18 -7.32 1.00
CA ARG A 202 -23.68 -7.79 2.30
C ARG A 202 -23.21 -6.65 3.20
N PHE A 203 -22.52 -5.67 2.65
CA PHE A 203 -21.90 -4.60 3.44
C PHE A 203 -22.56 -3.22 3.29
N GLY A 204 -23.48 -3.06 2.33
CA GLY A 204 -24.20 -1.82 2.09
C GLY A 204 -23.25 -0.64 1.87
N SER A 205 -23.57 0.50 2.50
CA SER A 205 -22.80 1.74 2.38
C SER A 205 -21.45 1.73 3.10
N SER A 206 -21.08 0.65 3.79
CA SER A 206 -19.75 0.50 4.40
C SER A 206 -18.68 0.13 3.38
N VAL A 207 -19.06 -0.29 2.16
CA VAL A 207 -18.13 -0.71 1.12
C VAL A 207 -18.43 0.03 -0.18
N THR A 208 -17.36 0.44 -0.86
CA THR A 208 -17.43 1.02 -2.21
C THR A 208 -16.50 0.23 -3.13
N ILE A 209 -16.97 -0.14 -4.30
CA ILE A 209 -16.22 -0.75 -5.38
C ILE A 209 -15.94 0.31 -6.45
N ALA A 210 -14.67 0.53 -6.73
CA ALA A 210 -14.18 1.40 -7.79
C ALA A 210 -13.33 0.60 -8.79
N GLY A 211 -13.34 1.02 -10.05
CA GLY A 211 -12.78 0.27 -11.17
C GLY A 211 -11.95 1.15 -12.10
N ALA A 212 -10.69 0.78 -12.33
CA ALA A 212 -9.82 1.35 -13.34
C ALA A 212 -9.63 0.35 -14.48
N PHE A 213 -10.05 0.74 -15.70
CA PHE A 213 -9.72 0.00 -16.91
C PHE A 213 -8.43 0.54 -17.53
N PHE A 214 -7.37 -0.28 -17.58
CA PHE A 214 -6.08 0.14 -18.14
C PHE A 214 -6.04 -0.15 -19.64
N SER A 215 -6.40 0.83 -20.45
CA SER A 215 -6.51 0.67 -21.89
C SER A 215 -5.18 0.81 -22.62
N SER A 216 -5.00 0.02 -23.68
CA SER A 216 -3.91 0.16 -24.66
C SER A 216 -4.28 1.08 -25.83
N GLY A 217 -5.54 1.51 -25.93
CA GLY A 217 -6.09 2.26 -27.07
C GLY A 217 -6.72 1.38 -28.15
N ASP A 218 -6.80 0.06 -27.95
CA ASP A 218 -7.39 -0.89 -28.90
C ASP A 218 -8.91 -1.05 -28.71
N SER A 219 -9.66 -1.10 -29.82
CA SER A 219 -11.13 -1.15 -29.79
C SER A 219 -11.72 -2.45 -29.22
N PHE A 220 -10.93 -3.52 -29.13
CA PHE A 220 -11.34 -4.83 -28.58
C PHE A 220 -11.53 -4.83 -27.06
N GLU A 221 -11.11 -3.76 -26.38
CA GLU A 221 -11.09 -3.63 -24.92
C GLU A 221 -12.42 -3.17 -24.31
N GLN A 222 -13.42 -2.83 -25.14
CA GLN A 222 -14.68 -2.22 -24.67
C GLN A 222 -15.49 -3.09 -23.72
N ALA A 223 -15.50 -4.42 -23.89
CA ALA A 223 -16.28 -5.30 -23.03
C ALA A 223 -15.73 -5.38 -21.59
N GLY A 224 -14.42 -5.19 -21.40
CA GLY A 224 -13.79 -5.18 -20.07
C GLY A 224 -14.13 -3.91 -19.32
N ALA A 225 -13.99 -2.76 -19.99
CA ALA A 225 -14.43 -1.47 -19.48
C ALA A 225 -15.93 -1.47 -19.14
N GLN A 226 -16.77 -2.05 -19.99
CA GLN A 226 -18.20 -2.14 -19.75
C GLN A 226 -18.53 -3.00 -18.52
N LEU A 227 -17.89 -4.16 -18.37
CA LEU A 227 -18.05 -4.98 -17.18
C LEU A 227 -17.67 -4.22 -15.90
N LEU A 228 -16.56 -3.48 -15.92
CA LEU A 228 -16.16 -2.66 -14.77
C LEU A 228 -17.21 -1.61 -14.43
N ARG A 229 -17.75 -0.89 -15.43
CA ARG A 229 -18.84 0.08 -15.21
C ARG A 229 -20.06 -0.56 -14.55
N GLU A 230 -20.38 -1.80 -14.88
CA GLU A 230 -21.56 -2.49 -14.32
C GLU A 230 -21.37 -2.93 -12.86
N ILE A 231 -20.12 -3.13 -12.41
CA ILE A 231 -19.84 -3.66 -11.07
C ILE A 231 -19.45 -2.61 -10.04
N VAL A 232 -19.00 -1.42 -10.45
CA VAL A 232 -18.70 -0.31 -9.52
C VAL A 232 -19.97 0.32 -8.94
N ASP A 233 -19.87 1.04 -7.83
CA ASP A 233 -21.04 1.62 -7.14
C ASP A 233 -21.71 2.77 -7.90
N ASP A 234 -20.91 3.71 -8.41
CA ASP A 234 -21.35 4.81 -9.26
C ASP A 234 -20.34 4.95 -10.41
N PRO A 235 -20.70 4.63 -11.66
CA PRO A 235 -19.78 4.68 -12.79
C PRO A 235 -19.27 6.10 -13.12
N GLU A 236 -19.97 7.15 -12.70
CA GLU A 236 -19.51 8.53 -12.95
C GLU A 236 -18.39 8.92 -11.97
N LEU A 237 -18.43 8.39 -10.74
CA LEU A 237 -17.49 8.72 -9.67
C LEU A 237 -16.37 7.69 -9.52
N TYR A 238 -16.71 6.41 -9.67
CA TYR A 238 -15.89 5.26 -9.29
C TYR A 238 -15.46 4.40 -10.47
N PHE A 239 -15.59 4.89 -11.71
CA PHE A 239 -14.98 4.25 -12.88
C PHE A 239 -14.06 5.23 -13.62
N ALA A 240 -12.94 4.72 -14.13
CA ALA A 240 -12.10 5.44 -15.06
C ALA A 240 -11.47 4.49 -16.08
N THR A 241 -11.28 5.00 -17.31
CA THR A 241 -10.32 4.43 -18.25
C THR A 241 -9.02 5.20 -18.12
N VAL A 242 -7.92 4.48 -17.96
CA VAL A 242 -6.57 5.04 -17.79
C VAL A 242 -5.62 4.46 -18.82
N THR A 243 -4.63 5.23 -19.22
CA THR A 243 -3.59 4.82 -20.19
C THR A 243 -2.17 4.95 -19.63
N THR A 244 -2.02 5.56 -18.45
CA THR A 244 -0.73 5.78 -17.79
C THR A 244 -0.81 5.48 -16.29
N GLY A 245 0.34 5.22 -15.67
CA GLY A 245 0.43 5.01 -14.23
C GLY A 245 0.02 6.24 -13.40
N ASP A 246 0.27 7.45 -13.92
CA ASP A 246 -0.12 8.69 -13.22
C ASP A 246 -1.65 8.85 -13.16
N GLN A 247 -2.35 8.57 -14.26
CA GLN A 247 -3.81 8.57 -14.28
C GLN A 247 -4.39 7.52 -13.34
N LEU A 248 -3.78 6.34 -13.27
CA LEU A 248 -4.17 5.27 -12.35
C LEU A 248 -4.01 5.70 -10.88
N ARG A 249 -2.85 6.28 -10.52
CA ARG A 249 -2.60 6.81 -9.17
C ARG A 249 -3.61 7.87 -8.79
N ASP A 250 -3.89 8.81 -9.70
CA ASP A 250 -4.79 9.93 -9.42
C ASP A 250 -6.25 9.46 -9.32
N PHE A 251 -6.65 8.45 -10.09
CA PHE A 251 -7.91 7.76 -9.91
C PHE A 251 -8.01 7.10 -8.53
N PHE A 252 -7.04 6.27 -8.14
CA PHE A 252 -7.03 5.62 -6.82
C PHE A 252 -7.08 6.61 -5.67
N THR A 253 -6.28 7.68 -5.75
CA THR A 253 -6.29 8.73 -4.72
C THR A 253 -7.67 9.39 -4.62
N ARG A 254 -8.27 9.72 -5.78
CA ARG A 254 -9.59 10.34 -5.83
C ARG A 254 -10.66 9.41 -5.27
N SER A 255 -10.68 8.14 -5.63
CA SER A 255 -11.68 7.18 -5.17
C SER A 255 -11.67 7.03 -3.64
N LEU A 256 -10.49 6.93 -3.02
CA LEU A 256 -10.34 6.91 -1.56
C LEU A 256 -10.76 8.25 -0.92
N SER A 257 -10.35 9.36 -1.53
CA SER A 257 -10.72 10.71 -1.02
C SER A 257 -12.23 10.95 -1.06
N THR A 258 -12.89 10.55 -2.16
CA THR A 258 -14.34 10.68 -2.34
C THR A 258 -15.11 9.80 -1.37
N ALA A 259 -14.69 8.55 -1.15
CA ALA A 259 -15.35 7.64 -0.21
C ALA A 259 -15.20 8.06 1.26
N SER A 260 -14.04 8.59 1.64
CA SER A 260 -13.78 9.10 2.99
C SER A 260 -14.38 10.49 3.23
N GLY A 261 -14.68 11.25 2.17
CA GLY A 261 -15.06 12.66 2.26
C GLY A 261 -13.90 13.58 2.67
N VAL A 262 -12.65 13.11 2.53
CA VAL A 262 -11.45 13.87 2.88
C VAL A 262 -10.52 14.00 1.68
N ILE A 263 -10.01 15.20 1.46
CA ILE A 263 -9.00 15.46 0.43
C ILE A 263 -7.64 14.98 0.94
N VAL A 264 -7.07 13.97 0.28
CA VAL A 264 -5.72 13.46 0.55
C VAL A 264 -4.71 14.24 -0.30
N VAL A 265 -4.49 15.52 0.04
CA VAL A 265 -3.46 16.41 -0.56
C VAL A 265 -3.00 17.45 0.44
#